data_AF-A0A9D6YEA9-F1
#
_entry.id   AF-A0A9D6YEA9-F1
#
_cell.length_a   1.000
_cell.length_b   1.000
_cell.length_c   1.000
_cell.angle_alpha   90.00
_cell.angle_beta   90.00
_cell.angle_gamma   90.00
#
_symmetry.space_group_name_H-M   'P 1'
#
loop_
_entity.id
_entity.type
_entity.pdbx_description
1 polymer ?
#
loop_
_entity_poly.entity_id
_entity_poly.type
_entity_poly.pdbx_seq_one_letter_code
_entity_poly.pdbx_strand_id
1 'polypeptide(L)'
;MSRLARLVSLLFTAALIPSASYAPAQPITALASVEILAAGFGSLWGVAVDAAGNVYVADRDAGTVARLAPDQPRVRVAAGLQRPIGLAFDLDGRLLIAEERAGRVVRVEADGRRTPVMSDMKHPRWLAVSGTGR
;
A
#
# COMPACT_ATOMS: atom_id res chain seq x y z
N MET A 1 59.62 -17.80 -44.98
CA MET A 1 58.46 -17.97 -44.07
C MET A 1 58.81 -17.35 -42.73
N SER A 2 58.68 -16.02 -42.59
CA SER A 2 58.98 -15.27 -41.36
C SER A 2 57.68 -14.90 -40.65
N ARG A 3 57.55 -15.31 -39.37
CA ARG A 3 56.44 -14.97 -38.48
C ARG A 3 56.79 -13.75 -37.63
N LEU A 4 55.86 -12.79 -37.65
CA LEU A 4 55.42 -11.80 -36.65
C LEU A 4 56.32 -11.43 -35.45
N ALA A 5 56.40 -10.11 -35.19
CA ALA A 5 55.87 -9.52 -33.95
C ALA A 5 55.64 -8.00 -34.14
N ARG A 6 54.38 -7.54 -34.15
CA ARG A 6 54.03 -6.13 -33.90
C ARG A 6 53.41 -6.07 -32.50
N LEU A 7 54.07 -5.37 -31.59
CA LEU A 7 53.52 -5.03 -30.28
C LEU A 7 52.37 -4.02 -30.48
N VAL A 8 51.19 -4.32 -29.95
CA VAL A 8 50.10 -3.34 -29.80
C VAL A 8 50.07 -2.95 -28.33
N SER A 9 50.53 -1.74 -28.00
CA SER A 9 50.37 -1.15 -26.67
C SER A 9 48.94 -0.63 -26.53
N LEU A 10 48.19 -1.19 -25.57
CA LEU A 10 46.83 -0.77 -25.25
C LEU A 10 46.89 0.35 -24.19
N LEU A 11 46.61 1.60 -24.56
CA LEU A 11 46.40 2.68 -23.59
C LEU A 11 44.98 2.53 -23.00
N PHE A 12 44.89 2.31 -21.69
CA PHE A 12 43.64 2.41 -20.93
C PHE A 12 43.41 3.88 -20.54
N THR A 13 42.40 4.52 -21.11
CA THR A 13 41.85 5.77 -20.59
C THR A 13 40.89 5.44 -19.46
N ALA A 14 41.30 5.71 -18.22
CA ALA A 14 40.39 5.64 -17.07
C ALA A 14 39.38 6.79 -17.15
N ALA A 15 38.12 6.49 -17.49
CA ALA A 15 37.04 7.46 -17.40
C ALA A 15 36.71 7.69 -15.91
N LEU A 16 36.91 8.92 -15.45
CA LEU A 16 36.51 9.37 -14.12
C LEU A 16 34.97 9.39 -14.07
N ILE A 17 34.36 8.41 -13.41
CA ILE A 17 32.92 8.46 -13.12
C ILE A 17 32.75 9.54 -12.04
N PRO A 18 32.06 10.67 -12.29
CA PRO A 18 31.76 11.61 -11.23
C PRO A 18 30.87 10.89 -10.21
N SER A 19 31.40 10.70 -9.01
CA SER A 19 30.59 10.26 -7.87
C SER A 19 29.48 11.28 -7.69
N ALA A 20 28.23 10.89 -7.93
CA ALA A 20 27.10 11.69 -7.53
C ALA A 20 27.26 11.95 -6.02
N SER A 21 27.50 13.20 -5.64
CA SER A 21 27.51 13.56 -4.22
C SER A 21 26.12 13.26 -3.69
N TYR A 22 26.05 12.33 -2.73
CA TYR A 22 24.83 12.07 -2.00
C TYR A 22 24.50 13.34 -1.21
N ALA A 23 23.55 14.13 -1.71
CA ALA A 23 23.02 15.24 -0.95
C ALA A 23 22.37 14.66 0.32
N PRO A 24 22.63 15.22 1.52
CA PRO A 24 21.96 14.77 2.71
C PRO A 24 20.45 14.87 2.50
N ALA A 25 19.73 13.78 2.73
CA ALA A 25 18.28 13.76 2.63
C ALA A 25 17.71 14.87 3.52
N GLN A 26 16.89 15.75 2.95
CA GLN A 26 16.20 16.77 3.73
C GLN A 26 15.30 16.05 4.75
N PRO A 27 15.34 16.43 6.05
CA PRO A 27 14.46 15.82 7.03
C PRO A 27 13.01 16.07 6.63
N ILE A 28 12.23 14.99 6.51
CA ILE A 28 10.79 15.08 6.31
C ILE A 28 10.21 15.72 7.56
N THR A 29 9.85 16.99 7.46
CA THR A 29 9.19 17.71 8.54
C THR A 29 7.69 17.60 8.31
N ALA A 30 6.94 17.17 9.33
CA ALA A 30 5.48 17.17 9.25
C ALA A 30 5.00 18.61 9.00
N LEU A 31 4.24 18.82 7.92
CA LEU A 31 3.76 20.14 7.52
C LEU A 31 2.60 20.64 8.40
N ALA A 32 2.03 19.78 9.25
CA ALA A 32 0.89 20.06 10.10
C ALA A 32 0.94 19.29 11.44
N SER A 33 0.13 19.72 12.41
CA SER A 33 -0.10 19.03 13.68
C SER A 33 -0.69 17.64 13.47
N VAL A 34 -0.29 16.67 14.30
CA VAL A 34 -0.85 15.32 14.31
C VAL A 34 -2.08 15.27 15.21
N GLU A 35 -3.15 14.63 14.74
CA GLU A 35 -4.37 14.36 15.49
C GLU A 35 -4.56 12.85 15.70
N ILE A 36 -5.02 12.44 16.88
CA ILE A 36 -5.38 11.04 17.17
C ILE A 36 -6.88 10.88 16.94
N LEU A 37 -7.25 10.25 15.82
CA LEU A 37 -8.67 10.03 15.47
C LEU A 37 -9.35 8.96 16.31
N ALA A 38 -8.62 7.91 16.74
CA ALA A 38 -9.13 6.84 17.58
C ALA A 38 -8.02 5.99 18.20
N ALA A 39 -8.36 5.30 19.29
CA ALA A 39 -7.48 4.37 20.00
C ALA A 39 -8.22 3.06 20.34
N GLY A 40 -7.52 2.11 21.00
CA GLY A 40 -8.11 0.85 21.47
C GLY A 40 -8.27 -0.22 20.38
N PHE A 41 -7.49 -0.13 19.30
CA PHE A 41 -7.37 -1.21 18.32
C PHE A 41 -6.34 -2.24 18.76
N GLY A 42 -6.51 -3.50 18.32
CA GLY A 42 -5.57 -4.57 18.62
C GLY A 42 -4.44 -4.62 17.61
N SER A 43 -4.79 -4.80 16.33
CA SER A 43 -3.83 -5.16 15.29
C SER A 43 -4.21 -4.46 13.98
N LEU A 44 -3.89 -3.17 13.87
CA LEU A 44 -4.15 -2.39 12.66
C LEU A 44 -3.11 -2.72 11.58
N TRP A 45 -3.56 -3.18 10.42
CA TRP A 45 -2.68 -3.55 9.29
C TRP A 45 -2.95 -2.77 8.01
N GLY A 46 -4.17 -2.26 7.85
CA GLY A 46 -4.60 -1.56 6.64
C GLY A 46 -5.15 -0.19 6.94
N VAL A 47 -4.87 0.76 6.05
CA VAL A 47 -5.47 2.10 6.05
C VAL A 47 -5.82 2.52 4.63
N ALA A 48 -6.96 3.19 4.47
CA ALA A 48 -7.35 3.89 3.24
C ALA A 48 -8.12 5.16 3.61
N VAL A 49 -8.11 6.15 2.72
CA VAL A 49 -8.86 7.40 2.89
C VAL A 49 -9.83 7.53 1.72
N ASP A 50 -11.10 7.81 2.00
CA ASP A 50 -12.07 8.06 0.94
C ASP A 50 -11.98 9.50 0.40
N ALA A 51 -12.74 9.80 -0.67
CA ALA A 51 -12.72 11.12 -1.30
C ALA A 51 -13.24 12.26 -0.38
N ALA A 52 -13.94 11.94 0.70
CA ALA A 52 -14.42 12.89 1.70
C ALA A 52 -13.43 13.07 2.87
N GLY A 53 -12.31 12.35 2.86
CA GLY A 53 -11.29 12.42 3.92
C GLY A 53 -11.56 11.50 5.12
N ASN A 54 -12.54 10.60 5.06
CA ASN A 54 -12.75 9.64 6.13
C ASN A 54 -11.67 8.55 6.07
N VAL A 55 -11.12 8.17 7.22
CA VAL A 55 -10.07 7.16 7.35
C VAL A 55 -10.68 5.81 7.66
N TYR A 56 -10.30 4.78 6.92
CA TYR A 56 -10.74 3.41 7.12
C TYR A 56 -9.55 2.59 7.58
N VAL A 57 -9.74 1.82 8.65
CA VAL A 57 -8.68 1.00 9.24
C VAL A 57 -9.11 -0.46 9.36
N ALA A 58 -8.22 -1.37 8.97
CA ALA A 58 -8.43 -2.81 9.09
C ALA A 58 -7.77 -3.32 10.36
N ASP A 59 -8.57 -3.87 11.27
CA ASP A 59 -8.08 -4.63 12.42
C ASP A 59 -8.05 -6.12 12.03
N ARG A 60 -6.83 -6.61 11.82
CA ARG A 60 -6.55 -7.94 11.28
C ARG A 60 -7.04 -9.05 12.20
N ASP A 61 -6.80 -8.90 13.50
CA ASP A 61 -7.08 -9.94 14.48
C ASP A 61 -8.54 -9.91 14.92
N ALA A 62 -9.15 -8.72 14.99
CA ALA A 62 -10.59 -8.59 15.18
C ALA A 62 -11.41 -8.99 13.93
N GLY A 63 -10.78 -9.04 12.74
CA GLY A 63 -11.48 -9.33 11.49
C GLY A 63 -12.50 -8.26 11.11
N THR A 64 -12.16 -6.99 11.36
CA THR A 64 -13.07 -5.85 11.14
C THR A 64 -12.42 -4.73 10.34
N VAL A 65 -13.26 -3.92 9.69
CA VAL A 65 -12.86 -2.60 9.19
C VAL A 65 -13.73 -1.55 9.87
N ALA A 66 -13.12 -0.45 10.30
CA ALA A 66 -13.79 0.68 10.90
C ALA A 66 -13.53 1.97 10.10
N ARG A 67 -14.55 2.81 9.95
CA ARG A 67 -14.46 4.19 9.49
C ARG A 67 -14.27 5.11 10.69
N LEU A 68 -13.36 6.05 10.53
CA LEU A 68 -12.99 7.11 11.45
C LEU A 68 -13.12 8.44 10.72
N ALA A 69 -13.79 9.40 11.34
CA ALA A 69 -13.86 10.76 10.86
C ALA A 69 -13.66 11.70 12.07
N PRO A 70 -13.02 12.87 11.88
CA PRO A 70 -12.86 13.85 12.95
C PRO A 70 -14.20 14.16 13.60
N ASP A 71 -14.21 14.23 14.92
CA ASP A 71 -15.39 14.56 15.75
C ASP A 71 -16.62 13.64 15.55
N GLN A 72 -16.45 12.49 14.89
CA GLN A 72 -17.52 11.52 14.69
C GLN A 72 -17.22 10.20 15.40
N PRO A 73 -18.25 9.49 15.87
CA PRO A 73 -18.08 8.15 16.42
C PRO A 73 -17.44 7.19 15.41
N ARG A 74 -16.59 6.29 15.90
CA ARG A 74 -16.10 5.14 15.14
C ARG A 74 -17.27 4.31 14.63
N VAL A 75 -17.30 4.03 13.33
CA VAL A 75 -18.32 3.18 12.70
C VAL A 75 -17.68 1.88 12.21
N ARG A 76 -18.21 0.72 12.58
CA ARG A 76 -17.77 -0.57 12.01
C ARG A 76 -18.46 -0.77 10.66
N VAL A 77 -17.68 -0.84 9.58
CA VAL A 77 -18.20 -0.96 8.21
C VAL A 77 -18.18 -2.40 7.69
N ALA A 78 -17.31 -3.24 8.23
CA ALA A 78 -17.25 -4.66 7.91
C ALA A 78 -16.80 -5.48 9.12
N ALA A 79 -17.27 -6.72 9.21
CA ALA A 79 -16.93 -7.65 10.29
C ALA A 79 -16.95 -9.11 9.79
N GLY A 80 -16.32 -10.01 10.54
CA GLY A 80 -16.21 -11.42 10.14
C GLY A 80 -15.36 -11.58 8.89
N LEU A 81 -14.28 -10.79 8.79
CA LEU A 81 -13.26 -10.90 7.74
C LEU A 81 -12.15 -11.85 8.20
N GLN A 82 -11.51 -12.57 7.28
CA GLN A 82 -10.42 -13.48 7.58
C GLN A 82 -9.06 -12.81 7.35
N ARG A 83 -8.49 -12.24 8.42
CA ARG A 83 -7.23 -11.48 8.41
C ARG A 83 -7.23 -10.39 7.32
N PRO A 84 -8.08 -9.36 7.46
CA PRO A 84 -8.06 -8.22 6.55
C PRO A 84 -6.73 -7.46 6.69
N ILE A 85 -6.06 -7.19 5.56
CA ILE A 85 -4.77 -6.50 5.54
C ILE A 85 -4.84 -5.20 4.74
N GLY A 86 -5.11 -5.27 3.43
CA GLY A 86 -5.13 -4.09 2.56
C GLY A 86 -6.52 -3.52 2.37
N LEU A 87 -6.59 -2.20 2.27
CA LEU A 87 -7.80 -1.45 1.96
C LEU A 87 -7.53 -0.54 0.75
N ALA A 88 -8.51 -0.37 -0.12
CA ALA A 88 -8.51 0.63 -1.18
C ALA A 88 -9.95 0.98 -1.57
N PHE A 89 -10.15 2.06 -2.29
CA PHE A 89 -11.45 2.39 -2.88
C PHE A 89 -11.42 2.14 -4.39
N ASP A 90 -12.46 1.53 -4.93
CA ASP A 90 -12.67 1.49 -6.37
C ASP A 90 -13.10 2.88 -6.91
N LEU A 91 -13.20 3.01 -8.23
CA LEU A 91 -13.55 4.30 -8.87
C LEU A 91 -14.98 4.78 -8.54
N ASP A 92 -15.85 3.87 -8.08
CA ASP A 92 -17.20 4.21 -7.63
C ASP A 92 -17.25 4.53 -6.12
N GLY A 93 -16.09 4.56 -5.45
CA GLY A 93 -15.98 4.83 -4.01
C GLY A 93 -16.35 3.65 -3.12
N ARG A 94 -16.39 2.42 -3.64
CA ARG A 94 -16.65 1.21 -2.83
C ARG A 94 -15.36 0.67 -2.24
N LEU A 95 -15.43 0.24 -0.98
CA LEU A 95 -14.28 -0.27 -0.26
C LEU A 95 -13.91 -1.68 -0.75
N LEU A 96 -12.65 -1.85 -1.15
CA LEU A 96 -12.00 -3.13 -1.40
C LEU A 96 -11.20 -3.55 -0.18
N ILE A 97 -11.26 -4.84 0.18
CA ILE A 97 -10.60 -5.42 1.34
C ILE A 97 -9.86 -6.69 0.90
N ALA A 98 -8.56 -6.74 1.13
CA ALA A 98 -7.78 -7.97 0.96
C ALA A 98 -7.86 -8.82 2.24
N GLU A 99 -8.47 -10.00 2.12
CA GLU A 99 -8.54 -11.01 3.17
C GLU A 99 -7.41 -12.02 2.97
N GLU A 100 -6.29 -11.83 3.68
CA GLU A 100 -5.06 -12.60 3.50
C GLU A 100 -5.29 -14.10 3.73
N ARG A 101 -6.06 -14.45 4.76
CA ARG A 101 -6.32 -15.86 5.12
C ARG A 101 -7.34 -16.51 4.20
N ALA A 102 -8.33 -15.75 3.71
CA ALA A 102 -9.29 -16.25 2.75
C ALA A 102 -8.74 -16.26 1.31
N GLY A 103 -7.56 -15.68 1.06
CA GLY A 103 -6.94 -15.67 -0.25
C GLY A 103 -7.74 -14.91 -1.31
N ARG A 104 -8.41 -13.81 -0.91
CA ARG A 104 -9.32 -13.08 -1.80
C ARG A 104 -9.32 -11.58 -1.55
N VAL A 105 -9.81 -10.84 -2.55
CA VAL A 105 -10.22 -9.45 -2.40
C VAL A 105 -11.75 -9.40 -2.47
N VAL A 106 -12.37 -8.74 -1.49
CA VAL A 106 -13.81 -8.50 -1.48
C VAL A 106 -14.11 -7.02 -1.61
N ARG A 107 -15.19 -6.69 -2.29
CA ARG A 107 -15.77 -5.35 -2.34
C ARG A 107 -16.96 -5.27 -1.39
N VAL A 108 -17.06 -4.18 -0.63
CA VAL A 108 -18.22 -3.85 0.20
C VAL A 108 -19.23 -3.13 -0.67
N GLU A 109 -20.40 -3.75 -0.85
CA GLU A 109 -21.51 -3.22 -1.63
C GLU A 109 -22.34 -2.24 -0.78
N ALA A 110 -23.17 -1.43 -1.43
CA ALA A 110 -23.97 -0.38 -0.77
C ALA A 110 -24.96 -0.92 0.27
N ASP A 111 -25.40 -2.17 0.12
CA ASP A 111 -26.25 -2.90 1.06
C ASP A 111 -25.47 -3.52 2.25
N GLY A 112 -24.15 -3.29 2.31
CA GLY A 112 -23.24 -3.85 3.33
C GLY A 112 -22.78 -5.28 3.04
N ARG A 113 -23.25 -5.90 1.95
CA ARG A 113 -22.78 -7.23 1.52
C ARG A 113 -21.35 -7.16 1.01
N ARG A 114 -20.63 -8.28 1.09
CA ARG A 114 -19.27 -8.41 0.56
C ARG A 114 -19.26 -9.34 -0.64
N THR A 115 -18.79 -8.87 -1.80
CA THR A 115 -18.63 -9.64 -3.04
C THR A 115 -17.16 -9.97 -3.26
N PRO A 116 -16.76 -11.23 -3.49
CA PRO A 116 -15.44 -11.51 -4.01
C PRO A 116 -15.27 -10.89 -5.40
N VAL A 117 -14.22 -10.09 -5.59
CA VAL A 117 -13.81 -9.55 -6.90
C VAL A 117 -12.57 -10.26 -7.44
N MET A 118 -11.81 -10.90 -6.56
CA MET A 118 -10.68 -11.76 -6.90
C MET A 118 -10.58 -12.86 -5.85
N SER A 119 -10.19 -14.07 -6.23
CA SER A 119 -10.04 -15.23 -5.35
C SER A 119 -8.79 -16.03 -5.72
N ASP A 120 -8.50 -17.09 -4.95
CA ASP A 120 -7.37 -18.01 -5.16
C ASP A 120 -5.98 -17.32 -5.12
N MET A 121 -5.89 -16.21 -4.40
CA MET A 121 -4.66 -15.46 -4.19
C MET A 121 -3.86 -16.05 -3.03
N LYS A 122 -2.54 -16.14 -3.18
CA LYS A 122 -1.64 -16.49 -2.08
C LYS A 122 -1.30 -15.24 -1.27
N HIS A 123 -1.84 -15.14 -0.06
CA HIS A 123 -1.56 -14.06 0.89
C HIS A 123 -1.71 -12.63 0.30
N PRO A 124 -2.90 -12.26 -0.21
CA PRO A 124 -3.13 -10.88 -0.62
C PRO A 124 -2.96 -9.95 0.58
N ARG A 125 -2.14 -8.90 0.42
CA ARG A 125 -1.86 -7.92 1.47
C ARG A 125 -2.33 -6.54 1.04
N TRP A 126 -1.43 -5.66 0.60
CA TRP A 126 -1.80 -4.30 0.21
C TRP A 126 -2.56 -4.25 -1.11
N LEU A 127 -3.45 -3.26 -1.20
CA LEU A 127 -4.19 -2.91 -2.40
C LEU A 127 -3.87 -1.47 -2.77
N ALA A 128 -3.79 -1.21 -4.06
CA ALA A 128 -3.86 0.12 -4.65
C ALA A 128 -4.74 0.01 -5.90
N VAL A 129 -5.53 1.04 -6.17
CA VAL A 129 -6.37 1.11 -7.36
C VAL A 129 -5.83 2.24 -8.22
N SER A 130 -5.50 1.94 -9.46
CA SER A 130 -5.07 2.95 -10.43
C SER A 130 -6.22 3.90 -10.79
N GLY A 131 -5.89 5.06 -11.37
CA GLY A 131 -6.91 5.98 -11.91
C GLY A 131 -7.78 5.37 -13.04
N THR A 132 -7.45 4.17 -13.50
CA THR A 132 -8.23 3.39 -14.48
C THR A 132 -9.04 2.25 -13.85
N GLY A 133 -9.02 2.12 -12.53
CA GLY A 133 -9.77 1.10 -11.78
C GLY A 133 -9.16 -0.31 -11.81
N ARG A 134 -7.94 -0.44 -12.34
CA ARG A 134 -7.13 -1.67 -12.30
C ARG A 134 -6.26 -1.73 -11.06
#